data_AF-A0A954IKE9-F1
#
_entry.id   AF-A0A954IKE9-F1
#
_cell.length_a   1.000
_cell.length_b   1.000
_cell.length_c   1.000
_cell.angle_alpha   90.00
_cell.angle_beta   90.00
_cell.angle_gamma   90.00
#
_symmetry.space_group_name_H-M   'P 1'
#
loop_
_entity.id
_entity.type
_entity.pdbx_description
1 polymer ?
#
loop_
_entity_poly.entity_id
_entity_poly.type
_entity_poly.pdbx_seq_one_letter_code
_entity_poly.pdbx_strand_id
1 'polypeptide(L)'
;SERNIWRSSQIRYQQARRQYMLLRDNISFDVRTNLRNLQLNRFQFEITREQLITAARQVEQAQTNLRSSREADSNLTRDLLTALQSLLRARNSLISSWVNYETSRMRLYRTLGVLFVDDAGKWINDGQSFHDFLSEPVQIDETETDTPDTSEPAQARESDDSDV
;
A
#
# COMPACT_ATOMS: atom_id res chain seq x y z
N SER A 1 -64.24 12.75 -1.90
CA SER A 1 -63.18 12.18 -1.04
C SER A 1 -62.22 11.28 -1.83
N GLU A 2 -62.72 10.38 -2.67
CA GLU A 2 -61.94 9.38 -3.43
C GLU A 2 -60.81 9.94 -4.33
N ARG A 3 -61.04 11.05 -5.02
CA ARG A 3 -60.01 11.70 -5.87
C ARG A 3 -58.80 12.20 -5.07
N ASN A 4 -59.02 12.68 -3.84
CA ASN A 4 -57.94 13.12 -2.96
C ASN A 4 -57.16 11.92 -2.41
N ILE A 5 -57.86 10.83 -2.08
CA ILE A 5 -57.24 9.57 -1.67
C ILE A 5 -56.36 9.02 -2.81
N TRP A 6 -56.88 8.98 -4.04
CA TRP A 6 -56.11 8.53 -5.20
C TRP A 6 -54.88 9.40 -5.46
N ARG A 7 -55.01 10.74 -5.48
CA ARG A 7 -53.84 11.63 -5.62
C ARG A 7 -52.81 11.45 -4.52
N SER A 8 -53.25 11.29 -3.27
CA SER A 8 -52.36 11.03 -2.14
C SER A 8 -51.59 9.71 -2.33
N SER A 9 -52.24 8.67 -2.85
CA SER A 9 -51.60 7.37 -3.13
C SER A 9 -50.57 7.47 -4.25
N GLN A 10 -50.86 8.23 -5.31
CA GLN A 10 -49.92 8.49 -6.41
C GLN A 10 -48.69 9.26 -5.92
N ILE A 11 -48.88 10.31 -5.11
CA ILE A 11 -47.76 11.07 -4.54
C ILE A 11 -46.89 10.17 -3.65
N ARG A 12 -47.50 9.35 -2.78
CA ARG A 12 -46.78 8.39 -1.92
C ARG A 12 -45.94 7.41 -2.74
N TYR A 13 -46.50 6.86 -3.82
CA TYR A 13 -45.76 5.98 -4.72
C TYR A 13 -44.56 6.69 -5.37
N GLN A 14 -44.75 7.90 -5.89
CA GLN A 14 -43.66 8.67 -6.50
C GLN A 14 -42.58 9.05 -5.48
N GLN A 15 -42.95 9.35 -4.23
CA GLN A 15 -42.00 9.58 -3.13
C GLN A 15 -41.19 8.32 -2.82
N ALA A 16 -41.84 7.18 -2.65
CA ALA A 16 -41.17 5.90 -2.40
C ALA A 16 -40.22 5.52 -3.55
N ARG A 17 -40.63 5.74 -4.80
CA ARG A 17 -39.78 5.52 -5.97
C ARG A 17 -38.53 6.41 -5.95
N ARG A 18 -38.66 7.69 -5.61
CA ARG A 18 -37.50 8.61 -5.47
C ARG A 18 -36.57 8.19 -4.33
N GLN A 19 -37.13 7.80 -3.18
CA GLN A 19 -36.34 7.29 -2.05
C GLN A 19 -35.54 6.04 -2.42
N TYR A 20 -36.15 5.11 -3.16
CA TYR A 20 -35.45 3.93 -3.67
C TYR A 20 -34.30 4.29 -4.63
N MET A 21 -34.52 5.19 -5.59
CA MET A 21 -33.47 5.63 -6.52
C MET A 21 -32.31 6.30 -5.76
N LEU A 22 -32.61 7.21 -4.83
CA LEU A 22 -31.61 7.87 -3.99
C LEU A 22 -30.81 6.86 -3.14
N LEU A 23 -31.47 5.88 -2.53
CA LEU A 23 -30.79 4.84 -1.77
C LEU A 23 -29.81 4.04 -2.64
N ARG A 24 -30.25 3.62 -3.83
CA ARG A 24 -29.41 2.87 -4.77
C ARG A 24 -28.17 3.67 -5.19
N ASP A 25 -28.36 4.96 -5.47
CA ASP A 25 -27.28 5.84 -5.91
C ASP A 25 -26.30 6.09 -4.75
N ASN A 26 -26.79 6.26 -3.52
CA ASN A 26 -25.94 6.36 -2.32
C ASN A 26 -25.11 5.10 -2.08
N ILE A 27 -25.71 3.90 -2.16
CA ILE A 27 -24.98 2.63 -2.01
C ILE A 27 -23.88 2.52 -3.08
N SER A 28 -24.20 2.86 -4.34
CA SER A 28 -23.24 2.82 -5.44
C SER A 28 -22.08 3.80 -5.23
N PHE A 29 -22.37 4.99 -4.70
CA PHE A 29 -21.38 5.99 -4.35
C PHE A 29 -20.49 5.50 -3.19
N ASP A 30 -21.08 4.95 -2.13
CA ASP A 30 -20.36 4.46 -0.96
C ASP A 30 -19.40 3.33 -1.31
N VAL A 31 -19.84 2.35 -2.11
CA VAL A 31 -18.98 1.25 -2.58
C VAL A 31 -17.77 1.79 -3.35
N ARG A 32 -18.00 2.72 -4.30
CA ARG A 32 -16.91 3.31 -5.09
C ARG A 32 -15.95 4.12 -4.24
N THR A 33 -16.46 4.89 -3.29
CA THR A 33 -15.65 5.68 -2.37
C THR A 33 -14.81 4.78 -1.47
N ASN A 34 -15.40 3.73 -0.91
CA ASN A 34 -14.70 2.76 -0.07
C ASN A 34 -13.62 1.99 -0.84
N LEU A 35 -13.90 1.60 -2.10
CA LEU A 35 -12.91 0.94 -2.96
C LEU A 35 -11.71 1.85 -3.26
N ARG A 36 -11.95 3.13 -3.61
CA ARG A 36 -10.84 4.09 -3.86
C ARG A 36 -10.02 4.35 -2.60
N ASN A 37 -10.69 4.47 -1.44
CA ASN A 37 -9.99 4.64 -0.16
C ASN A 37 -9.16 3.41 0.20
N LEU A 38 -9.65 2.20 -0.08
CA LEU A 38 -8.89 0.96 0.11
C LEU A 38 -7.63 0.95 -0.77
N GLN A 39 -7.75 1.32 -2.04
CA GLN A 39 -6.62 1.41 -2.96
C GLN A 39 -5.58 2.44 -2.48
N LEU A 40 -6.04 3.62 -2.06
CA LEU A 40 -5.15 4.65 -1.51
C LEU A 40 -4.40 4.15 -0.27
N ASN A 41 -5.11 3.53 0.67
CA ASN A 41 -4.49 2.99 1.88
C ASN A 41 -3.52 1.86 1.59
N ARG A 42 -3.79 1.02 0.56
CA ARG A 42 -2.86 0.00 0.10
C ARG A 42 -1.55 0.62 -0.39
N PHE A 43 -1.61 1.61 -1.27
CA PHE A 43 -0.41 2.30 -1.75
C PHE A 43 0.34 2.98 -0.61
N GLN A 44 -0.38 3.62 0.32
CA GLN A 44 0.24 4.24 1.49
C GLN A 44 0.97 3.22 2.37
N PHE A 45 0.40 2.02 2.53
CA PHE A 45 1.02 0.92 3.24
C PHE A 45 2.32 0.44 2.54
N GLU A 46 2.27 0.24 1.22
CA GLU A 46 3.44 -0.12 0.40
C GLU A 46 4.55 0.95 0.53
N ILE A 47 4.21 2.24 0.47
CA ILE A 47 5.17 3.34 0.69
C ILE A 47 5.82 3.26 2.08
N THR A 48 5.03 3.05 3.13
CA THR A 48 5.60 2.97 4.50
C THR A 48 6.49 1.75 4.70
N ARG A 49 6.28 0.68 3.92
CA ARG A 49 7.16 -0.50 3.93
C ARG A 49 8.53 -0.15 3.36
N GLU A 50 8.57 0.55 2.23
CA GLU A 50 9.83 0.99 1.63
C GLU A 50 10.56 2.03 2.49
N GLN A 51 9.81 2.90 3.18
CA GLN A 51 10.37 3.83 4.17
C GLN A 51 11.04 3.10 5.34
N LEU A 52 10.47 1.98 5.81
CA LEU A 52 11.07 1.16 6.85
C LEU A 52 12.41 0.57 6.40
N ILE A 53 12.45 0.00 5.20
CA ILE A 53 13.69 -0.56 4.61
C ILE A 53 14.76 0.53 4.48
N THR A 54 14.37 1.69 3.95
CA THR A 54 15.28 2.84 3.81
C THR A 54 15.83 3.31 5.16
N ALA A 55 14.97 3.43 6.17
CA ALA A 55 15.39 3.85 7.50
C ALA A 55 16.32 2.82 8.18
N ALA A 56 16.13 1.52 7.94
CA ALA A 56 17.03 0.48 8.41
C ALA A 56 18.43 0.62 7.78
N ARG A 57 18.49 0.81 6.45
CA ARG A 57 19.76 1.07 5.74
C ARG A 57 20.48 2.33 6.25
N GLN A 58 19.73 3.38 6.59
CA GLN A 58 20.32 4.60 7.18
C GLN A 58 20.96 4.33 8.55
N VAL A 59 20.36 3.47 9.38
CA VAL A 59 20.95 3.04 10.65
C VAL A 59 22.24 2.26 10.41
N GLU A 60 22.23 1.31 9.47
CA GLU A 60 23.42 0.52 9.10
C GLU A 60 24.56 1.41 8.60
N GLN A 61 24.25 2.41 7.76
CA GLN A 61 25.22 3.38 7.27
C GLN A 61 25.80 4.22 8.40
N ALA A 62 24.96 4.76 9.29
CA ALA A 62 25.41 5.57 10.42
C ALA A 62 26.31 4.76 11.38
N GLN A 63 25.96 3.49 11.64
CA GLN A 63 26.80 2.58 12.41
C GLN A 63 28.15 2.30 11.72
N THR A 64 28.16 2.15 10.40
CA THR A 64 29.38 1.92 9.64
C THR A 64 30.30 3.14 9.69
N ASN A 65 29.75 4.34 9.48
CA ASN A 65 30.50 5.60 9.60
C ASN A 65 31.13 5.75 10.99
N LEU A 66 30.33 5.52 12.04
CA LEU A 66 30.81 5.62 13.42
C LEU A 66 31.93 4.61 13.72
N ARG A 67 31.81 3.36 13.24
CA ARG A 67 32.85 2.32 13.41
C ARG A 67 34.12 2.58 12.59
N SER A 68 34.00 3.21 11.43
CA SER A 68 35.14 3.56 10.58
C SER A 68 35.90 4.79 11.05
N SER A 69 35.30 5.61 11.92
CA SER A 69 35.95 6.80 12.47
C SER A 69 37.08 6.40 13.42
N ARG A 70 38.26 7.00 13.20
CA ARG A 70 39.42 6.81 14.08
C ARG A 70 39.40 7.75 15.29
N GLU A 71 38.54 8.76 15.26
CA GLU A 71 38.40 9.77 16.31
C GLU A 71 36.98 9.74 16.89
N ALA A 72 36.86 10.13 18.16
CA ALA A 72 35.57 10.28 18.81
C ALA A 72 34.83 11.50 18.23
N ASP A 73 33.91 11.27 17.30
CA ASP A 73 33.11 12.32 16.68
C ASP A 73 31.67 12.35 17.27
N SER A 74 31.38 13.44 17.98
CA SER A 74 30.05 13.70 18.54
C SER A 74 28.96 13.87 17.47
N ASN A 75 29.31 14.28 16.24
CA ASN A 75 28.38 14.43 15.14
C ASN A 75 27.93 13.05 14.63
N LEU A 76 28.85 12.11 14.44
CA LEU A 76 28.51 10.74 14.02
C LEU A 76 27.61 10.03 15.05
N THR A 77 27.80 10.32 16.34
CA THR A 77 26.92 9.80 17.40
C THR A 77 25.50 10.39 17.28
N ARG A 78 25.38 11.67 16.96
CA ARG A 78 24.10 12.35 16.71
C ARG A 78 23.41 11.84 15.44
N ASP A 79 24.18 11.54 14.40
CA ASP A 79 23.66 10.98 13.14
C ASP A 79 23.07 9.59 13.38
N LEU A 80 23.76 8.74 14.14
CA LEU A 80 23.22 7.43 14.54
C LEU A 80 21.94 7.57 15.37
N LEU A 81 21.91 8.47 16.35
CA LEU A 81 20.70 8.72 17.14
C LEU A 81 19.54 9.17 16.25
N THR A 82 19.81 10.06 15.29
CA THR A 82 18.82 10.55 14.33
C THR A 82 18.29 9.42 13.44
N ALA A 83 19.17 8.56 12.93
CA ALA A 83 18.81 7.39 12.13
C ALA A 83 17.93 6.41 12.92
N LEU A 84 18.28 6.13 14.19
CA LEU A 84 17.48 5.27 15.07
C LEU A 84 16.08 5.85 15.33
N GLN A 85 15.96 7.16 15.53
CA GLN A 85 14.67 7.81 15.66
C GLN A 85 13.85 7.73 14.38
N SER A 86 14.47 7.90 13.21
CA SER A 86 13.82 7.75 11.90
C SER A 86 13.31 6.31 11.70
N LEU A 87 14.08 5.30 12.08
CA LEU A 87 13.65 3.91 12.05
C LEU A 87 12.43 3.65 12.94
N LEU A 88 12.42 4.18 14.17
CA LEU A 88 11.28 4.05 15.07
C LEU A 88 10.02 4.72 14.48
N ARG A 89 10.15 5.93 13.91
CA ARG A 89 9.05 6.61 13.23
C ARG A 89 8.53 5.78 12.04
N ALA A 90 9.42 5.24 11.21
CA ALA A 90 9.05 4.41 10.06
C ALA A 90 8.29 3.14 10.49
N ARG A 91 8.71 2.47 11.57
CA ARG A 91 7.97 1.32 12.14
C ARG A 91 6.56 1.70 12.58
N ASN A 92 6.42 2.79 13.32
CA ASN A 92 5.11 3.26 13.78
C ASN A 92 4.20 3.66 12.61
N SER A 93 4.76 4.30 11.58
CA SER A 93 4.04 4.65 10.35
C SER A 93 3.56 3.41 9.61
N LEU A 94 4.39 2.37 9.48
CA LEU A 94 4.02 1.10 8.86
C LEU A 94 2.87 0.39 9.59
N ILE A 95 2.92 0.35 10.92
CA ILE A 95 1.84 -0.23 11.74
C ILE A 95 0.54 0.56 11.51
N SER A 96 0.63 1.89 11.55
CA SER A 96 -0.54 2.76 11.39
C SER A 96 -1.16 2.64 10.00
N SER A 97 -0.34 2.61 8.94
CA SER A 97 -0.82 2.45 7.56
C SER A 97 -1.43 1.07 7.33
N TRP A 98 -0.86 0.00 7.91
CA TRP A 98 -1.44 -1.33 7.86
C TRP A 98 -2.82 -1.38 8.51
N VAL A 99 -2.97 -0.83 9.72
CA VAL A 99 -4.27 -0.76 10.41
C VAL A 99 -5.30 0.01 9.58
N ASN A 100 -4.89 1.10 8.93
CA ASN A 100 -5.77 1.89 8.07
C ASN A 100 -6.19 1.11 6.81
N TYR A 101 -5.25 0.43 6.15
CA TYR A 101 -5.52 -0.47 5.03
C TYR A 101 -6.53 -1.55 5.43
N GLU A 102 -6.28 -2.22 6.55
CA GLU A 102 -7.14 -3.31 7.02
C GLU A 102 -8.54 -2.83 7.41
N THR A 103 -8.62 -1.67 8.08
CA THR A 103 -9.90 -1.04 8.42
C THR A 103 -10.69 -0.67 7.17
N SER A 104 -10.03 -0.16 6.12
CA SER A 104 -10.70 0.14 4.86
C SER A 104 -11.16 -1.12 4.12
N ARG A 105 -10.41 -2.23 4.26
CA ARG A 105 -10.79 -3.54 3.70
C ARG A 105 -12.07 -4.04 4.37
N MET A 106 -12.11 -4.08 5.71
CA MET A 106 -13.32 -4.42 6.47
C MET A 106 -14.52 -3.54 6.12
N ARG A 107 -14.31 -2.23 5.94
CA ARG A 107 -15.37 -1.29 5.55
C ARG A 107 -15.96 -1.62 4.18
N LEU A 108 -15.13 -2.00 3.21
CA LEU A 108 -15.60 -2.42 1.89
C LEU A 108 -16.42 -3.71 1.99
N TYR A 109 -15.91 -4.73 2.69
CA TYR A 109 -16.62 -6.00 2.89
C TYR A 109 -17.97 -5.80 3.58
N ARG A 110 -18.03 -4.93 4.58
CA ARG A 110 -19.28 -4.54 5.24
C ARG A 110 -20.25 -3.86 4.27
N THR A 111 -19.76 -2.96 3.44
CA THR A 111 -20.60 -2.23 2.45
C THR A 111 -21.15 -3.18 1.38
N LEU A 112 -20.39 -4.22 1.03
CA LEU A 112 -20.82 -5.26 0.10
C LEU A 112 -21.72 -6.32 0.75
N GLY A 113 -21.87 -6.31 2.08
CA GLY A 113 -22.69 -7.27 2.82
C GLY A 113 -22.06 -8.66 2.97
N VAL A 114 -20.74 -8.78 2.76
CA VAL A 114 -20.01 -10.06 2.80
C VAL A 114 -19.03 -10.15 3.98
N LEU A 115 -19.19 -9.28 4.98
CA LEU A 115 -18.40 -9.33 6.21
C LEU A 115 -19.02 -10.36 7.16
N PHE A 116 -18.36 -11.51 7.32
CA PHE A 116 -18.77 -12.55 8.27
C PHE A 116 -17.93 -12.49 9.55
N VAL A 117 -18.57 -12.62 10.71
CA VAL A 117 -17.87 -12.64 12.01
C VAL A 117 -18.11 -13.98 12.70
N ASP A 118 -17.12 -14.43 13.47
CA ASP A 118 -17.25 -15.63 14.31
C ASP A 118 -18.01 -15.32 15.61
N ASP A 119 -18.22 -16.36 16.43
CA ASP A 119 -18.93 -16.26 17.72
C ASP A 119 -18.22 -15.32 18.73
N ALA A 120 -16.93 -15.06 18.53
CA ALA A 120 -16.14 -14.12 19.33
C ALA A 120 -16.19 -12.68 18.78
N GLY A 121 -16.92 -12.45 17.67
CA GLY A 121 -17.01 -11.15 17.01
C GLY A 121 -15.77 -10.78 16.19
N LYS A 122 -14.87 -11.73 15.93
CA LYS A 122 -13.70 -11.52 15.07
C LYS A 122 -14.11 -11.73 13.62
N TRP A 123 -13.59 -10.89 12.72
CA TRP A 123 -13.78 -11.07 11.29
C TRP A 123 -13.20 -12.41 10.84
N ILE A 124 -14.03 -13.23 10.21
CA ILE A 124 -13.63 -14.45 9.50
C ILE A 124 -12.92 -14.00 8.22
N ASN A 125 -11.62 -13.77 8.37
CA ASN A 125 -10.72 -13.28 7.34
C ASN A 125 -10.46 -14.35 6.26
N ASP A 126 -9.96 -13.93 5.10
CA ASP A 126 -9.46 -14.82 4.03
C ASP A 126 -8.06 -15.41 4.32
N GLY A 127 -7.48 -15.12 5.50
CA GLY A 127 -6.23 -15.73 5.97
C GLY A 127 -5.02 -14.80 6.03
N GLN A 128 -5.17 -13.49 5.77
CA GLN A 128 -4.04 -12.56 5.85
C GLN A 128 -4.07 -11.72 7.13
N SER A 129 -3.29 -12.09 8.15
CA SER A 129 -3.06 -11.26 9.34
C SER A 129 -1.79 -10.41 9.22
N PHE A 130 -1.68 -9.33 10.01
CA PHE A 130 -0.42 -8.55 10.10
C PHE A 130 0.77 -9.42 10.45
N HIS A 131 0.56 -10.38 11.34
CA HIS A 131 1.60 -11.28 11.79
C HIS A 131 2.09 -12.13 10.62
N ASP A 132 1.18 -12.71 9.82
CA ASP A 132 1.53 -13.51 8.64
C ASP A 132 2.40 -12.71 7.66
N PHE A 133 2.05 -11.44 7.45
CA PHE A 133 2.82 -10.50 6.63
C PHE A 133 4.22 -10.19 7.19
N LEU A 134 4.37 -10.02 8.51
CA LEU A 134 5.69 -9.80 9.13
C LEU A 134 6.57 -11.06 9.12
N SER A 135 5.96 -12.24 9.08
CA SER A 135 6.65 -13.53 8.99
C SER A 135 6.97 -13.96 7.56
N GLU A 136 6.47 -13.24 6.55
CA GLU A 136 6.81 -13.50 5.16
C GLU A 136 8.19 -12.92 4.85
N PRO A 137 9.19 -13.75 4.50
CA PRO A 137 10.51 -13.24 4.17
C PRO A 137 10.39 -12.29 2.97
N VAL A 138 11.03 -11.13 3.05
CA VAL A 138 11.20 -10.23 1.91
C VAL A 138 11.90 -11.03 0.81
N GLN A 139 11.17 -11.45 -0.21
CA GLN A 139 11.78 -11.93 -1.45
C GLN A 139 12.44 -10.73 -2.11
N ILE A 140 13.76 -10.63 -1.94
CA ILE A 140 14.57 -9.76 -2.79
C ILE A 140 14.61 -10.50 -4.11
N ASP A 141 13.85 -10.02 -5.10
CA ASP A 141 14.02 -10.48 -6.47
C ASP A 141 15.39 -9.99 -6.94
N GLU A 142 16.39 -10.88 -6.91
CA GLU A 142 17.76 -10.59 -7.33
C GLU A 142 17.91 -10.54 -8.86
N THR A 143 16.82 -10.56 -9.64
CA THR A 143 16.89 -10.72 -11.11
C THR A 143 16.88 -9.43 -11.95
N GLU A 144 17.17 -8.27 -11.35
CA GLU A 144 17.35 -7.02 -12.12
C GLU A 144 18.75 -6.42 -11.90
N THR A 145 19.79 -7.22 -12.12
CA THR A 145 21.05 -6.68 -12.61
C THR A 145 20.89 -6.38 -14.10
N ASP A 146 20.38 -5.20 -14.42
CA ASP A 146 20.53 -4.57 -15.73
C ASP A 146 22.03 -4.28 -15.95
N THR A 147 22.79 -5.32 -16.28
CA THR A 147 24.08 -5.16 -16.92
C THR A 147 23.79 -4.80 -18.38
N PRO A 148 24.20 -3.61 -18.87
CA PRO A 148 24.07 -3.32 -20.28
C PRO A 148 24.95 -4.34 -21.03
N ASP A 149 24.29 -5.15 -21.85
CA ASP A 149 24.91 -6.14 -22.73
C ASP A 149 25.89 -5.43 -23.67
N THR A 150 27.15 -5.33 -23.24
CA THR A 150 28.26 -4.91 -24.09
C THR A 150 28.86 -6.16 -24.73
N SER A 151 28.06 -6.78 -25.60
CA SER A 151 28.52 -7.81 -26.52
C SER A 151 28.40 -7.27 -27.95
N GLU A 152 29.08 -6.17 -28.25
CA GLU A 152 29.35 -5.77 -29.64
C GLU A 152 30.66 -6.46 -30.08
N PRO A 153 30.64 -7.41 -31.02
CA PRO A 153 31.87 -8.05 -31.46
C PRO A 153 32.66 -7.05 -32.32
N ALA A 154 33.93 -6.87 -31.95
CA ALA A 154 34.89 -6.12 -32.74
C ALA A 154 34.90 -6.64 -34.19
N GLN A 155 34.40 -5.81 -35.12
CA GLN A 155 34.57 -6.07 -36.54
C GLN A 155 36.06 -6.02 -36.86
N ALA A 156 36.61 -7.19 -37.17
CA ALA A 156 37.93 -7.34 -37.74
C ALA A 156 38.00 -6.53 -39.03
N ARG A 157 38.95 -5.58 -39.09
CA ARG A 157 39.34 -4.96 -40.35
C ARG A 157 40.04 -6.03 -41.18
N GLU A 158 39.30 -6.52 -42.17
CA GLU A 158 39.80 -7.37 -43.22
C GLU A 158 40.81 -6.57 -44.06
N SER A 159 42.06 -7.03 -44.01
CA SER A 159 43.14 -6.62 -44.88
C SER A 159 43.39 -7.75 -45.89
N ASP A 160 42.97 -7.54 -47.13
CA ASP A 160 43.49 -8.17 -48.36
C ASP A 160 42.85 -7.40 -49.52
N ASP A 161 43.53 -6.43 -50.13
CA ASP A 161 44.48 -6.59 -51.24
C ASP A 161 43.88 -7.21 -52.50
N SER A 162 43.68 -6.37 -53.53
CA SER A 162 43.88 -6.78 -54.92
C SER A 162 44.10 -5.56 -55.81
N ASP A 163 45.32 -5.48 -56.34
CA ASP A 163 45.89 -4.57 -57.33
C ASP A 163 45.04 -4.26 -58.59
N VAL A 164 45.45 -3.16 -59.26
CA VAL A 164 45.16 -2.70 -60.65
C VAL A 164 44.04 -1.67 -60.82
#